data_AF-A0A959IBD1-F1
#
_entry.id   AF-A0A959IBD1-F1
#
_cell.length_a   1.000
_cell.length_b   1.000
_cell.length_c   1.000
_cell.angle_alpha   90.00
_cell.angle_beta   90.00
_cell.angle_gamma   90.00
#
_symmetry.space_group_name_H-M   'P 1'
#
loop_
_entity.id
_entity.type
_entity.pdbx_description
1 polymer ?
#
loop_
_entity_poly.entity_id
_entity_poly.type
_entity_poly.pdbx_seq_one_letter_code
_entity_poly.pdbx_strand_id
1 'polypeptide(L)'
;AIENHFRPEFINRIDQVVIFHALKFEHILNIAHLQIRELLQRDGFVRRTTLLNISQEALEWVARRGFDARMGGRALRRQIERDLTALSAEQLISTYSENPILLDIEYRSERLYPRITPLEFAEPLDDEWLPELPDEKDANRFFRRLMRAVESIEKQILQQEESSQATGRQLVVSGEQGGAQLNWQYYDFKNRVAQVKEDLNTLLLGFRDPYFREGPAIPFRLKNSALIPRSPKVRRAEKASYRDRLFQQEALLEIAENYQFAQLTFDSMKTEFLHSYLTVVFLRLQARGFFRNRSDQVRIQLSSCISGLGKDQINYLLDRYGSMLTALEIPFQRAAKENWIEAEYHGLYDLLRGEEGLHLFYLSHQNPIPLRVEVLLKDKQRKQTPSFRVLRIYDEGSTLSDLRTELTNAIHISGEEFRVLIYGGLSNDLRRELAP
;
A
#
# COMPACT_ATOMS: atom_id res chain seq x y z
N ALA A 1 -1.19 10.40 -58.45
CA ALA A 1 -1.09 11.79 -57.96
C ALA A 1 0.37 12.26 -57.87
N ILE A 2 1.24 11.56 -57.14
CA ILE A 2 2.68 11.88 -57.04
C ILE A 2 3.41 11.73 -58.38
N GLU A 3 3.21 10.61 -59.10
CA GLU A 3 3.81 10.36 -60.43
C GLU A 3 3.38 11.35 -61.52
N ASN A 4 2.21 11.98 -61.35
CA ASN A 4 1.68 12.98 -62.29
C ASN A 4 2.10 14.41 -61.92
N HIS A 5 2.59 14.64 -60.69
CA HIS A 5 2.91 15.97 -60.19
C HIS A 5 4.42 16.24 -60.17
N PHE A 6 5.23 15.19 -59.98
CA PHE A 6 6.70 15.30 -59.96
C PHE A 6 7.32 14.66 -61.19
N ARG A 7 8.43 15.24 -61.68
CA ARG A 7 9.15 14.70 -62.84
C ARG A 7 9.78 13.33 -62.51
N PRO A 8 9.87 12.41 -63.48
CA PRO A 8 10.42 11.06 -63.26
C PRO A 8 11.84 11.08 -62.68
N GLU A 9 12.66 12.07 -63.07
CA GLU A 9 14.02 12.28 -62.56
C GLU A 9 14.09 12.49 -61.04
N PHE A 10 13.06 13.11 -60.46
CA PHE A 10 12.96 13.38 -59.02
C PHE A 10 12.54 12.12 -58.26
N ILE A 11 11.56 11.38 -58.80
CA ILE A 11 11.07 10.12 -58.22
C ILE A 11 12.20 9.08 -58.21
N ASN A 12 13.01 9.05 -59.26
CA ASN A 12 14.17 8.17 -59.37
C ASN A 12 15.30 8.47 -58.37
N ARG A 13 15.23 9.57 -57.59
CA ARG A 13 16.17 9.92 -56.50
C ARG A 13 15.62 9.65 -55.11
N ILE A 14 14.41 9.10 -54.99
CA ILE A 14 13.79 8.78 -53.71
C ILE A 14 13.91 7.28 -53.48
N ASP A 15 14.61 6.89 -52.41
CA ASP A 15 14.82 5.48 -52.06
C ASP A 15 13.51 4.78 -51.65
N GLN A 16 12.63 5.48 -50.92
CA GLN A 16 11.36 4.93 -50.47
C GLN A 16 10.28 6.01 -50.31
N VAL A 17 9.05 5.68 -50.72
CA VAL A 17 7.85 6.49 -50.49
C VAL A 17 7.05 5.88 -49.32
N VAL A 18 6.85 6.65 -48.25
CA VAL A 18 6.06 6.24 -47.09
C VAL A 18 4.67 6.87 -47.15
N ILE A 19 3.62 6.04 -47.20
CA ILE A 19 2.23 6.49 -47.25
C ILE A 19 1.65 6.54 -45.83
N PHE A 20 1.28 7.72 -45.38
CA PHE A 20 0.59 7.91 -44.10
C PHE A 20 -0.92 7.76 -44.29
N HIS A 21 -1.51 6.79 -43.58
CA HIS A 21 -2.96 6.56 -43.60
C HIS A 21 -3.69 7.55 -42.68
N ALA A 22 -4.96 7.82 -42.97
CA ALA A 22 -5.80 8.66 -42.12
C ALA A 22 -5.95 8.06 -40.71
N LEU A 23 -5.98 8.93 -39.69
CA LEU A 23 -6.13 8.51 -38.30
C LEU A 23 -7.57 8.05 -38.01
N LYS A 24 -7.69 6.87 -37.39
CA LYS A 24 -8.94 6.39 -36.80
C LYS A 24 -9.15 7.01 -35.42
N PHE A 25 -10.38 6.96 -34.91
CA PHE A 25 -10.70 7.50 -33.57
C PHE A 25 -9.87 6.84 -32.45
N GLU A 26 -9.61 5.54 -32.53
CA GLU A 26 -8.73 4.84 -31.58
C GLU A 26 -7.31 5.41 -31.56
N HIS A 27 -6.77 5.77 -32.73
CA HIS A 27 -5.45 6.42 -32.82
C HIS A 27 -5.49 7.82 -32.20
N ILE A 28 -6.60 8.54 -32.34
CA ILE A 28 -6.80 9.88 -31.76
C ILE A 28 -6.82 9.80 -30.23
N LEU A 29 -7.48 8.80 -29.64
CA LEU A 29 -7.46 8.59 -28.19
C LEU A 29 -6.04 8.34 -27.67
N ASN A 30 -5.27 7.49 -28.37
CA ASN A 30 -3.86 7.25 -28.02
C ASN A 30 -3.03 8.52 -28.11
N ILE A 31 -3.22 9.35 -29.14
CA ILE A 31 -2.55 10.65 -29.28
C ILE A 31 -2.98 11.60 -28.16
N ALA A 32 -4.26 11.59 -27.77
CA ALA A 32 -4.76 12.41 -26.66
C ALA A 32 -4.06 12.04 -25.35
N HIS A 33 -3.91 10.75 -25.05
CA HIS A 33 -3.13 10.29 -23.89
C HIS A 33 -1.68 10.79 -23.90
N LEU A 34 -1.01 10.76 -25.06
CA LEU A 34 0.36 11.30 -25.18
C LEU A 34 0.40 12.81 -24.90
N GLN A 35 -0.54 13.57 -25.46
CA GLN A 35 -0.63 15.02 -25.24
C GLN A 35 -0.93 15.38 -23.76
N ILE A 36 -1.72 14.56 -23.06
CA ILE A 36 -1.93 14.73 -21.62
C ILE A 36 -0.66 14.45 -20.81
N ARG A 37 0.14 13.44 -21.19
CA ARG A 37 1.43 13.21 -20.53
C ARG A 37 2.38 14.40 -20.72
N GLU A 38 2.45 14.95 -21.93
CA GLU A 38 3.23 16.17 -22.20
C GLU A 38 2.70 17.38 -21.41
N LEU A 39 1.38 17.51 -21.28
CA LEU A 39 0.75 18.57 -20.49
C LEU A 39 1.21 18.53 -19.02
N LEU A 40 1.27 17.33 -18.45
CA LEU A 40 1.66 17.12 -17.05
C LEU A 40 3.11 17.46 -16.76
N GLN A 41 3.97 17.49 -17.78
CA GLN A 41 5.37 17.91 -17.65
C GLN A 41 5.55 19.43 -17.60
N ARG A 42 4.49 20.22 -17.82
CA ARG A 42 4.59 21.68 -17.77
C ARG A 42 4.80 22.16 -16.34
N ASP A 43 5.64 23.18 -16.16
CA ASP A 43 6.02 23.75 -14.86
C ASP A 43 4.86 24.03 -13.90
N GLY A 44 3.70 24.45 -14.42
CA GLY A 44 2.52 24.72 -13.59
C GLY A 44 1.98 23.50 -12.85
N PHE A 45 2.07 22.31 -13.46
CA PHE A 45 1.64 21.04 -12.87
C PHE A 45 2.75 20.43 -12.02
N VAL A 46 4.00 20.51 -12.49
CA VAL A 46 5.18 19.96 -11.79
C VAL A 46 5.43 20.71 -10.48
N ARG A 47 5.48 22.06 -10.50
CA ARG A 47 5.76 22.88 -9.31
C ARG A 47 4.70 22.78 -8.22
N ARG A 48 3.45 22.47 -8.60
CA ARG A 48 2.32 22.31 -7.70
C ARG A 48 2.04 20.85 -7.36
N THR A 49 2.90 19.94 -7.82
CA THR A 49 2.80 18.52 -7.54
C THR A 49 1.39 17.99 -7.81
N THR A 50 0.88 18.29 -9.01
CA THR A 50 -0.50 17.98 -9.39
C THR A 50 -0.57 16.63 -10.08
N LEU A 51 -1.32 15.70 -9.49
CA LEU A 51 -1.69 14.44 -10.10
C LEU A 51 -2.99 14.66 -10.87
N LEU A 52 -2.92 14.62 -12.20
CA LEU A 52 -4.10 14.79 -13.05
C LEU A 52 -4.66 13.43 -13.43
N ASN A 53 -5.94 13.24 -13.14
CA ASN A 53 -6.73 12.14 -13.63
C ASN A 53 -7.84 12.68 -14.53
N ILE A 54 -7.97 12.12 -15.72
CA ILE A 54 -9.05 12.44 -16.65
C ILE A 54 -9.80 11.15 -16.90
N SER A 55 -11.10 11.13 -16.60
CA SER A 55 -11.92 9.94 -16.84
C SER A 55 -11.93 9.59 -18.33
N GLN A 56 -12.10 8.30 -18.64
CA GLN A 56 -12.12 7.86 -20.04
C GLN A 56 -13.21 8.60 -20.84
N GLU A 57 -14.38 8.80 -20.25
CA GLU A 57 -15.51 9.50 -20.86
C GLU A 57 -15.16 10.98 -21.13
N ALA A 58 -14.46 11.64 -20.21
CA ALA A 58 -13.99 13.01 -20.39
C ALA A 58 -12.97 13.11 -21.53
N LEU A 59 -12.01 12.19 -21.58
CA LEU A 59 -11.02 12.17 -22.65
C LEU A 59 -11.67 11.88 -24.01
N GLU A 60 -12.60 10.92 -24.07
CA GLU A 60 -13.35 10.61 -25.27
C GLU A 60 -14.18 11.80 -25.76
N TRP A 61 -14.82 12.52 -24.85
CA TRP A 61 -15.61 13.70 -25.20
C TRP A 61 -14.73 14.81 -25.81
N VAL A 62 -13.59 15.12 -25.18
CA VAL A 62 -12.63 16.10 -25.72
C VAL A 62 -12.07 15.63 -27.06
N ALA A 63 -11.73 14.35 -27.18
CA ALA A 63 -11.21 13.76 -28.41
C ALA A 63 -12.21 13.83 -29.57
N ARG A 64 -13.50 13.54 -29.33
CA ARG A 64 -14.57 13.64 -30.34
C ARG A 64 -14.73 15.07 -30.84
N ARG A 65 -14.68 16.06 -29.94
CA ARG A 65 -14.77 17.48 -30.30
C ARG A 65 -13.54 17.99 -31.05
N GLY A 66 -12.37 17.43 -30.75
CA GLY A 66 -11.10 17.76 -31.39
C GLY A 66 -10.78 16.94 -32.64
N PHE A 67 -11.64 16.00 -33.02
CA PHE A 67 -11.42 15.12 -34.17
C PHE A 67 -11.82 15.79 -35.49
N ASP A 68 -10.84 15.99 -36.36
CA ASP A 68 -11.06 16.39 -37.75
C ASP A 68 -10.20 15.50 -38.67
N ALA A 69 -10.88 14.73 -39.53
CA ALA A 69 -10.24 13.80 -40.46
C ALA A 69 -9.32 14.49 -41.49
N ARG A 70 -9.50 15.79 -41.76
CA ARG A 70 -8.69 16.58 -42.69
C ARG A 70 -7.54 17.31 -41.99
N MET A 71 -7.74 17.76 -40.75
CA MET A 71 -6.72 18.50 -39.99
C MET A 71 -5.81 17.61 -39.13
N GLY A 72 -6.15 16.34 -38.94
CA GLY A 72 -5.37 15.39 -38.13
C GLY A 72 -5.26 15.80 -36.65
N GLY A 73 -4.19 15.38 -35.98
CA GLY A 73 -4.01 15.57 -34.53
C GLY A 73 -3.80 17.02 -34.04
N ARG A 74 -3.71 18.01 -34.95
CA ARG A 74 -3.53 19.43 -34.57
C ARG A 74 -4.80 20.03 -33.96
N ALA A 75 -5.96 19.66 -34.47
CA ALA A 75 -7.26 20.09 -33.94
C ALA A 75 -7.46 19.55 -32.51
N LEU A 76 -7.07 18.30 -32.27
CA LEU A 76 -7.08 17.65 -30.97
C LEU A 76 -6.26 18.43 -29.93
N ARG A 77 -5.01 18.78 -30.26
CA ARG A 77 -4.15 19.55 -29.36
C ARG A 77 -4.80 20.85 -28.89
N ARG A 78 -5.37 21.60 -29.84
CA ARG A 78 -6.08 22.84 -29.55
C ARG A 78 -7.30 22.62 -28.65
N GLN A 79 -8.00 21.51 -28.84
CA GLN A 79 -9.17 21.17 -28.03
C GLN A 79 -8.77 20.78 -26.61
N ILE A 80 -7.71 19.99 -26.43
CA ILE A 80 -7.14 19.66 -25.11
C ILE A 80 -6.65 20.92 -24.38
N GLU A 81 -5.99 21.84 -25.09
CA GLU A 81 -5.56 23.12 -24.52
C GLU A 81 -6.75 23.96 -24.04
N ARG A 82 -7.85 24.00 -24.80
CA ARG A 82 -9.04 24.79 -24.45
C ARG A 82 -9.87 24.18 -23.34
N ASP A 83 -10.16 22.88 -23.43
CA ASP A 83 -11.15 22.25 -22.55
C ASP A 83 -10.51 21.71 -21.27
N LEU A 84 -9.30 21.17 -21.35
CA LEU A 84 -8.64 20.53 -20.21
C LEU A 84 -7.59 21.43 -19.57
N THR A 85 -6.71 22.05 -20.38
CA THR A 85 -5.63 22.87 -19.82
C THR A 85 -6.18 24.15 -19.19
N ALA A 86 -7.09 24.85 -19.86
CA ALA A 86 -7.69 26.07 -19.31
C ALA A 86 -8.48 25.77 -18.03
N LEU A 87 -9.30 24.72 -18.04
CA LEU A 87 -10.05 24.27 -16.86
C LEU A 87 -9.11 23.94 -15.70
N SER A 88 -8.04 23.18 -15.97
CA SER A 88 -7.05 22.82 -14.94
C SER A 88 -6.36 24.08 -14.39
N ALA A 89 -5.95 25.00 -15.26
CA ALA A 89 -5.28 26.24 -14.84
C ALA A 89 -6.18 27.11 -13.95
N GLU A 90 -7.45 27.29 -14.33
CA GLU A 90 -8.43 28.03 -13.54
C GLU A 90 -8.60 27.43 -12.14
N GLN A 91 -8.77 26.11 -12.07
CA GLN A 91 -8.96 25.39 -10.81
C GLN A 91 -7.71 25.47 -9.93
N LEU A 92 -6.53 25.28 -10.51
CA LEU A 92 -5.26 25.45 -9.82
C LEU A 92 -5.09 26.87 -9.29
N ILE A 93 -5.42 27.91 -10.07
CA ILE A 93 -5.31 29.31 -9.60
C ILE A 93 -6.27 29.59 -8.43
N SER A 94 -7.51 29.09 -8.52
CA SER A 94 -8.54 29.31 -7.49
C SER A 94 -8.29 28.55 -6.18
N THR A 95 -7.56 27.44 -6.25
CA THR A 95 -7.30 26.56 -5.11
C THR A 95 -5.86 26.69 -4.64
N TYR A 96 -5.65 27.28 -3.47
CA TYR A 96 -4.36 27.26 -2.80
C TYR A 96 -4.26 26.01 -1.91
N SER A 97 -3.26 25.18 -2.16
CA SER A 97 -2.93 24.02 -1.33
C SER A 97 -1.43 24.01 -1.09
N GLU A 98 -1.04 23.83 0.18
CA GLU A 98 0.35 23.54 0.58
C GLU A 98 0.71 22.07 0.38
N ASN A 99 -0.29 21.22 0.16
CA ASN A 99 -0.07 19.81 -0.12
C ASN A 99 -0.23 19.53 -1.62
N PRO A 100 0.42 18.47 -2.14
CA PRO A 100 0.11 17.86 -3.42
C PRO A 100 -1.38 17.61 -3.60
N ILE A 101 -1.86 17.68 -4.83
CA ILE A 101 -3.29 17.56 -5.14
C ILE A 101 -3.55 16.51 -6.20
N LEU A 102 -4.65 15.78 -6.03
CA LEU A 102 -5.29 15.00 -7.08
C LEU A 102 -6.36 15.88 -7.75
N LEU A 103 -6.18 16.17 -9.03
CA LEU A 103 -7.14 16.86 -9.88
C LEU A 103 -7.85 15.81 -10.74
N ASP A 104 -9.09 15.49 -10.38
CA ASP A 104 -9.96 14.60 -11.15
C ASP A 104 -10.82 15.44 -12.11
N ILE A 105 -10.83 15.09 -13.40
CA ILE A 105 -11.72 15.66 -14.40
C ILE A 105 -12.66 14.57 -14.88
N GLU A 106 -13.93 14.70 -14.51
CA GLU A 106 -14.99 13.78 -14.92
C GLU A 106 -15.92 14.43 -15.93
N TYR A 107 -16.53 13.62 -16.80
CA TYR A 107 -17.58 14.07 -17.71
C TYR A 107 -18.95 13.62 -17.21
N ARG A 108 -19.84 14.58 -16.94
CA ARG A 108 -21.22 14.33 -16.53
C ARG A 108 -22.11 15.37 -17.20
N SER A 109 -23.35 15.02 -17.56
CA SER A 109 -24.35 15.99 -18.06
C SER A 109 -23.82 16.98 -19.10
N GLU A 110 -23.11 16.47 -20.12
CA GLU A 110 -22.51 17.25 -21.22
C GLU A 110 -21.46 18.29 -20.84
N ARG A 111 -20.88 18.20 -19.63
CA ARG A 111 -19.85 19.12 -19.15
C ARG A 111 -18.73 18.39 -18.41
N LEU A 112 -17.56 19.03 -18.40
CA LEU A 112 -16.42 18.62 -17.59
C LEU A 112 -16.55 19.17 -16.17
N TYR A 113 -16.41 18.31 -15.18
CA TYR A 113 -16.46 18.63 -13.76
C TYR A 113 -15.07 18.37 -13.16
N PRO A 114 -14.31 19.42 -12.82
CA PRO A 114 -13.07 19.27 -12.11
C PRO A 114 -13.33 19.11 -10.61
N ARG A 115 -12.54 18.27 -9.96
CA ARG A 115 -12.51 18.09 -8.51
C ARG A 115 -11.06 18.08 -8.05
N ILE A 116 -10.71 19.00 -7.16
CA ILE A 116 -9.40 19.01 -6.50
C ILE A 116 -9.53 18.35 -5.13
N THR A 117 -8.65 17.40 -4.86
CA THR A 117 -8.51 16.75 -3.57
C THR A 117 -7.06 16.85 -3.10
N PRO A 118 -6.78 17.64 -2.05
CA PRO A 118 -5.45 17.65 -1.42
C PRO A 118 -5.11 16.29 -0.84
N LEU A 119 -3.86 15.87 -1.04
CA LEU A 119 -3.30 14.66 -0.45
C LEU A 119 -2.77 14.99 0.93
N GLU A 120 -3.24 14.27 1.94
CA GLU A 120 -2.68 14.36 3.29
C GLU A 120 -1.57 13.31 3.43
N PHE A 121 -0.50 13.60 4.14
CA PHE A 121 0.51 12.58 4.45
C PHE A 121 0.29 12.06 5.86
N ALA A 122 0.53 10.77 6.06
CA ALA A 122 0.55 10.19 7.38
C ALA A 122 1.56 10.91 8.29
N GLU A 123 1.18 11.09 9.54
CA GLU A 123 2.10 11.61 10.54
C GLU A 123 2.99 10.47 11.06
N PRO A 124 4.30 10.72 11.27
CA PRO A 124 5.17 9.76 11.92
C PRO A 124 4.62 9.33 13.27
N LEU A 125 4.81 8.06 13.59
CA LEU A 125 4.56 7.52 14.91
C LEU A 125 5.55 8.10 15.92
N ASP A 126 5.15 8.11 17.18
CA ASP A 126 6.05 8.42 18.31
C ASP A 126 7.21 7.43 18.38
N ASP A 127 8.33 7.82 19.01
CA ASP A 127 9.53 6.99 19.11
C ASP A 127 9.30 5.65 19.85
N GLU A 128 8.21 5.56 20.63
CA GLU A 128 7.86 4.40 21.47
C GLU A 128 6.92 3.40 20.77
N TRP A 129 6.62 3.58 19.49
CA TRP A 129 5.68 2.71 18.77
C TRP A 129 6.19 1.27 18.62
N LEU A 130 7.51 1.10 18.57
CA LEU A 130 8.21 -0.18 18.53
C LEU A 130 8.77 -0.45 19.93
N PRO A 131 8.62 -1.67 20.49
CA PRO A 131 9.18 -1.98 21.79
C PRO A 131 10.71 -1.93 21.76
N GLU A 132 11.32 -1.55 22.89
CA GLU A 132 12.75 -1.75 23.08
C GLU A 132 13.07 -3.25 23.06
N LEU A 133 13.92 -3.64 22.11
CA LEU A 133 14.38 -5.01 21.97
C LEU A 133 15.51 -5.28 22.97
N PRO A 134 15.49 -6.43 23.66
CA PRO A 134 16.49 -6.75 24.68
C PRO A 134 17.87 -7.03 24.07
N ASP A 135 18.89 -6.90 24.91
CA ASP A 135 20.20 -7.51 24.65
C ASP A 135 20.14 -9.04 24.86
N GLU A 136 21.12 -9.77 24.32
CA GLU A 136 21.25 -11.23 24.48
C GLU A 136 21.17 -11.70 25.96
N LYS A 137 21.80 -10.96 26.88
CA LYS A 137 21.78 -11.25 28.33
C LYS A 137 20.36 -11.27 28.92
N ASP A 138 19.44 -10.51 28.33
CA ASP A 138 18.05 -10.37 28.78
C ASP A 138 17.07 -11.22 27.97
N ALA A 139 17.57 -11.99 26.98
CA ALA A 139 16.77 -12.88 26.11
C ALA A 139 15.84 -13.80 26.91
N ASN A 140 16.38 -14.45 27.95
CA ASN A 140 15.62 -15.38 28.78
C ASN A 140 14.45 -14.69 29.51
N ARG A 141 14.63 -13.45 29.98
CA ARG A 141 13.55 -12.68 30.62
C ARG A 141 12.48 -12.32 29.59
N PHE A 142 12.91 -11.89 28.40
CA PHE A 142 12.04 -11.53 27.30
C PHE A 142 11.17 -12.70 26.83
N PHE A 143 11.76 -13.85 26.50
CA PHE A 143 11.02 -15.03 26.06
C PHE A 143 10.11 -15.59 27.15
N ARG A 144 10.48 -15.53 28.43
CA ARG A 144 9.56 -15.89 29.53
C ARG A 144 8.32 -14.98 29.59
N ARG A 145 8.47 -13.69 29.30
CA ARG A 145 7.32 -12.77 29.24
C ARG A 145 6.39 -13.14 28.09
N LEU A 146 6.96 -13.39 26.90
CA LEU A 146 6.21 -13.87 25.73
C LEU A 146 5.48 -15.20 26.03
N MET A 147 6.19 -16.16 26.63
CA MET A 147 5.63 -17.46 27.01
C MET A 147 4.42 -17.31 27.94
N ARG A 148 4.51 -16.47 28.98
CA ARG A 148 3.38 -16.22 29.90
C ARG A 148 2.15 -15.66 29.18
N ALA A 149 2.36 -14.81 28.18
CA ALA A 149 1.26 -14.28 27.39
C ALA A 149 0.57 -15.38 26.57
N VAL A 150 1.33 -16.31 25.98
CA VAL A 150 0.79 -17.46 25.24
C VAL A 150 0.10 -18.46 26.18
N GLU A 151 0.72 -18.80 27.31
CA GLU A 151 0.12 -19.65 28.36
C GLU A 151 -1.18 -19.06 28.90
N SER A 152 -1.27 -17.73 29.01
CA SER A 152 -2.52 -17.05 29.40
C SER A 152 -3.62 -17.25 28.36
N ILE A 153 -3.31 -17.23 27.06
CA ILE A 153 -4.29 -17.51 26.00
C ILE A 153 -4.73 -18.97 26.09
N GLU A 154 -3.79 -19.91 26.17
CA GLU A 154 -4.06 -21.35 26.29
C GLU A 154 -4.97 -21.65 27.49
N LYS A 155 -4.67 -21.06 28.65
CA LYS A 155 -5.49 -21.20 29.86
C LYS A 155 -6.91 -20.65 29.66
N GLN A 156 -7.06 -19.51 28.98
CA GLN A 156 -8.38 -18.95 28.67
C GLN A 156 -9.18 -19.85 27.73
N ILE A 157 -8.54 -20.47 26.73
CA ILE A 157 -9.18 -21.45 25.84
C ILE A 157 -9.70 -22.64 26.66
N LEU A 158 -8.86 -23.22 27.52
CA LEU A 158 -9.25 -24.36 28.38
C LEU A 158 -10.43 -24.02 29.30
N GLN A 159 -10.38 -22.86 29.96
CA GLN A 159 -11.48 -22.39 30.82
C GLN A 159 -12.79 -22.21 30.04
N GLN A 160 -12.72 -21.74 28.81
CA GLN A 160 -13.88 -21.56 27.94
C GLN A 160 -14.45 -22.91 27.48
N GLU A 161 -13.58 -23.88 27.15
CA GLU A 161 -13.97 -25.27 26.82
C GLU A 161 -14.71 -25.93 27.99
N GLU A 162 -14.14 -25.87 29.21
CA GLU A 162 -14.75 -26.41 30.44
C GLU A 162 -16.12 -25.76 30.73
N SER A 163 -16.20 -24.43 30.62
CA SER A 163 -17.46 -23.68 30.85
C SER A 163 -18.55 -24.04 29.84
N SER A 164 -18.16 -24.35 28.60
CA SER A 164 -19.10 -24.67 27.52
C SER A 164 -19.61 -26.10 27.62
N GLN A 165 -18.76 -27.03 28.06
CA GLN A 165 -19.17 -28.38 28.44
C GLN A 165 -20.15 -28.35 29.62
N ALA A 166 -19.92 -27.50 30.63
CA ALA A 166 -20.79 -27.35 31.79
C ALA A 166 -22.16 -26.70 31.48
N THR A 167 -22.22 -25.79 30.50
CA THR A 167 -23.46 -25.09 30.11
C THR A 167 -24.25 -25.77 29.00
N GLY A 168 -23.75 -26.89 28.45
CA GLY A 168 -24.38 -27.61 27.34
C GLY A 168 -24.38 -26.82 26.01
N ARG A 169 -23.70 -25.67 25.95
CA ARG A 169 -23.51 -24.88 24.73
C ARG A 169 -22.33 -25.47 23.98
N GLN A 170 -22.59 -26.16 22.87
CA GLN A 170 -21.54 -26.68 22.00
C GLN A 170 -20.73 -25.52 21.38
N LEU A 171 -19.55 -25.21 21.93
CA LEU A 171 -18.50 -24.48 21.20
C LEU A 171 -17.92 -25.34 20.06
N VAL A 172 -17.97 -26.66 20.25
CA VAL A 172 -17.57 -27.66 19.28
C VAL A 172 -18.77 -27.98 18.41
N VAL A 173 -18.77 -27.51 17.17
CA VAL A 173 -19.64 -28.06 16.13
C VAL A 173 -19.11 -29.46 15.84
N SER A 174 -19.56 -30.45 16.61
CA SER A 174 -19.37 -31.85 16.27
C SER A 174 -20.24 -32.14 15.06
N GLY A 175 -19.60 -32.40 13.93
CA GLY A 175 -20.28 -32.84 12.73
C GLY A 175 -20.93 -34.20 12.98
N GLU A 176 -22.20 -34.19 13.38
CA GLU A 176 -23.17 -35.28 13.16
C GLU A 176 -24.55 -34.80 13.62
N GLN A 177 -25.17 -33.98 12.75
CA GLN A 177 -26.60 -33.88 12.44
C GLN A 177 -26.89 -32.50 11.86
N GLY A 178 -27.02 -32.43 10.53
CA GLY A 178 -27.49 -31.24 9.82
C GLY A 178 -26.40 -30.27 9.35
N GLY A 179 -25.49 -30.73 8.47
CA GLY A 179 -24.79 -29.86 7.50
C GLY A 179 -23.91 -28.70 8.03
N ALA A 180 -23.68 -28.59 9.34
CA ALA A 180 -22.86 -27.53 9.91
C ALA A 180 -21.38 -27.78 9.62
N GLN A 181 -20.75 -26.88 8.87
CA GLN A 181 -19.31 -26.86 8.60
C GLN A 181 -18.51 -26.96 9.91
N LEU A 182 -17.51 -27.84 9.97
CA LEU A 182 -16.51 -27.85 11.04
C LEU A 182 -15.95 -26.42 11.19
N ASN A 183 -15.89 -25.90 12.42
CA ASN A 183 -15.26 -24.61 12.69
C ASN A 183 -13.73 -24.76 12.61
N TRP A 184 -13.20 -24.82 11.39
CA TRP A 184 -11.78 -25.03 11.13
C TRP A 184 -10.91 -23.96 11.79
N GLN A 185 -11.38 -22.70 11.85
CA GLN A 185 -10.66 -21.57 12.47
C GLN A 185 -10.42 -21.80 13.96
N TYR A 186 -11.34 -22.49 14.65
CA TYR A 186 -11.17 -22.82 16.06
C TYR A 186 -9.94 -23.71 16.30
N TYR A 187 -9.88 -24.81 15.54
CA TYR A 187 -8.78 -25.79 15.65
C TYR A 187 -7.47 -25.23 15.14
N ASP A 188 -7.52 -24.47 14.04
CA ASP A 188 -6.37 -23.76 13.49
C ASP A 188 -5.75 -22.80 14.53
N PHE A 189 -6.57 -21.96 15.16
CA PHE A 189 -6.10 -21.04 16.19
C PHE A 189 -5.50 -21.79 17.41
N LYS A 190 -6.15 -22.87 17.88
CA LYS A 190 -5.64 -23.69 18.98
C LYS A 190 -4.29 -24.33 18.63
N ASN A 191 -4.15 -24.87 17.43
CA ASN A 191 -2.89 -25.44 16.95
C ASN A 191 -1.80 -24.38 16.86
N ARG A 192 -2.13 -23.18 16.38
CA ARG A 192 -1.20 -22.05 16.29
C ARG A 192 -0.72 -21.60 17.67
N VAL A 193 -1.61 -21.53 18.67
CA VAL A 193 -1.22 -21.25 20.06
C VAL A 193 -0.21 -22.28 20.57
N ALA A 194 -0.46 -23.57 20.32
CA ALA A 194 0.45 -24.65 20.70
C ALA A 194 1.80 -24.58 19.96
N GLN A 195 1.79 -24.28 18.65
CA GLN A 195 2.99 -24.15 17.84
C GLN A 195 3.86 -22.98 18.33
N VAL A 196 3.28 -21.79 18.50
CA VAL A 196 4.02 -20.60 19.00
C VAL A 196 4.59 -20.86 20.38
N LYS A 197 3.88 -21.60 21.26
CA LYS A 197 4.39 -22.00 22.57
C LYS A 197 5.63 -22.88 22.44
N GLU A 198 5.61 -23.89 21.57
CA GLU A 198 6.74 -24.78 21.37
C GLU A 198 7.95 -24.06 20.74
N ASP A 199 7.71 -23.17 19.79
CA ASP A 199 8.76 -22.35 19.16
C ASP A 199 9.45 -21.46 20.19
N LEU A 200 8.68 -20.77 21.04
CA LEU A 200 9.21 -19.95 22.13
C LEU A 200 9.98 -20.78 23.16
N ASN A 201 9.56 -22.01 23.42
CA ASN A 201 10.25 -22.92 24.35
C ASN A 201 11.59 -23.37 23.76
N THR A 202 11.61 -23.71 22.47
CA THR A 202 12.82 -24.06 21.73
C THR A 202 13.83 -22.91 21.75
N LEU A 203 13.38 -21.68 21.45
CA LEU A 203 14.22 -20.49 21.53
C LEU A 203 14.75 -20.25 22.95
N LEU A 204 13.89 -20.39 23.96
CA LEU A 204 14.28 -20.22 25.37
C LEU A 204 15.33 -21.25 25.82
N LEU A 205 15.27 -22.48 25.30
CA LEU A 205 16.31 -23.49 25.52
C LEU A 205 17.60 -23.15 24.75
N GLY A 206 17.48 -22.70 23.50
CA GLY A 206 18.61 -22.25 22.68
C GLY A 206 19.42 -21.15 23.36
N PHE A 207 18.77 -20.08 23.81
CA PHE A 207 19.43 -18.96 24.51
C PHE A 207 20.00 -19.30 25.89
N ARG A 208 19.80 -20.51 26.41
CA ARG A 208 20.49 -21.00 27.61
C ARG A 208 21.80 -21.71 27.29
N ASP A 209 22.01 -22.11 26.03
CA ASP A 209 23.22 -22.77 25.58
C ASP A 209 24.33 -21.73 25.31
N PRO A 210 25.51 -21.83 25.96
CA PRO A 210 26.66 -20.95 25.71
C PRO A 210 27.19 -20.97 24.25
N TYR A 211 26.80 -21.97 23.46
CA TYR A 211 27.20 -22.12 22.06
C TYR A 211 26.17 -21.56 21.07
N PHE A 212 25.00 -21.10 21.54
CA PHE A 212 24.00 -20.44 20.71
C PHE A 212 24.43 -18.99 20.43
N ARG A 213 25.31 -18.82 19.43
CA ARG A 213 26.01 -17.53 19.18
C ARG A 213 25.31 -16.61 18.19
N GLU A 214 24.43 -17.14 17.33
CA GLU A 214 23.64 -16.36 16.38
C GLU A 214 22.24 -16.97 16.26
N GLY A 215 21.22 -16.13 16.28
CA GLY A 215 19.88 -16.55 15.88
C GLY A 215 19.90 -17.04 14.42
N PRO A 216 19.05 -18.01 14.04
CA PRO A 216 18.96 -18.48 12.66
C PRO A 216 18.33 -17.45 11.70
N ALA A 217 17.85 -16.32 12.23
CA ALA A 217 17.07 -15.35 11.49
C ALA A 217 17.93 -14.53 10.51
N ILE A 218 17.43 -14.39 9.29
CA ILE A 218 17.97 -13.44 8.31
C ILE A 218 17.64 -12.03 8.80
N PRO A 219 18.63 -11.13 8.99
CA PRO A 219 18.38 -9.79 9.51
C PRO A 219 17.36 -9.01 8.68
N PHE A 220 16.41 -8.33 9.34
CA PHE A 220 15.49 -7.44 8.65
C PHE A 220 16.22 -6.27 8.01
N ARG A 221 15.91 -5.99 6.74
CA ARG A 221 16.52 -4.92 5.95
C ARG A 221 15.77 -3.60 6.11
N LEU A 222 15.01 -3.45 7.20
CA LEU A 222 14.32 -2.22 7.54
C LEU A 222 15.34 -1.24 8.13
N LYS A 223 15.43 -0.04 7.54
CA LYS A 223 16.33 1.03 8.00
C LYS A 223 15.54 2.29 8.25
N ASN A 224 15.89 3.03 9.29
CA ASN A 224 15.28 4.33 9.55
C ASN A 224 15.86 5.37 8.57
N SER A 225 15.01 5.96 7.75
CA SER A 225 15.40 6.98 6.76
C SER A 225 15.19 8.42 7.25
N ALA A 226 14.66 8.60 8.48
CA ALA A 226 14.39 9.91 9.10
C ALA A 226 13.71 10.88 8.13
N LEU A 227 12.68 10.37 7.43
CA LEU A 227 11.96 11.09 6.38
C LEU A 227 11.27 12.33 6.89
N ILE A 228 10.98 12.50 8.18
CA ILE A 228 10.35 13.73 8.65
C ILE A 228 11.16 14.23 9.85
N PRO A 229 11.71 15.47 9.79
CA PRO A 229 12.48 15.99 10.92
C PRO A 229 11.61 16.11 12.17
N ARG A 230 11.96 15.35 13.21
CA ARG A 230 11.19 15.22 14.48
C ARG A 230 11.32 16.41 15.45
N SER A 231 12.08 17.45 15.10
CA SER A 231 12.36 18.53 16.07
C SER A 231 11.10 19.39 16.33
N PRO A 232 10.72 19.61 17.62
CA PRO A 232 9.57 20.45 17.99
C PRO A 232 9.77 21.93 17.65
N LYS A 233 11.00 22.34 17.28
CA LYS A 233 11.33 23.70 16.82
C LYS A 233 11.14 23.89 15.31
N VAL A 234 10.87 22.82 14.56
CA VAL A 234 10.64 22.89 13.11
C VAL A 234 9.33 23.63 12.87
N ARG A 235 9.41 24.78 12.20
CA ARG A 235 8.23 25.61 11.93
C ARG A 235 7.27 24.86 11.00
N ARG A 236 5.97 25.14 11.09
CA ARG A 236 4.94 24.56 10.20
C ARG A 236 5.31 24.70 8.70
N ALA A 237 5.96 25.80 8.33
CA ALA A 237 6.48 26.05 6.99
C ALA A 237 7.61 25.09 6.55
N GLU A 238 8.49 24.66 7.46
CA GLU A 238 9.57 23.71 7.16
C GLU A 238 9.03 22.28 6.99
N LYS A 239 7.96 21.92 7.72
CA LYS A 239 7.23 20.66 7.50
C LYS A 239 6.49 20.64 6.16
N ALA A 240 5.87 21.76 5.76
CA ALA A 240 5.23 21.89 4.45
C ALA A 240 6.25 21.76 3.30
N SER A 241 7.37 22.49 3.40
CA SER A 241 8.48 22.39 2.45
C SER A 241 9.09 20.98 2.35
N TYR A 242 9.04 20.18 3.42
CA TYR A 242 9.50 18.78 3.38
C TYR A 242 8.51 17.89 2.62
N ARG A 243 7.21 18.05 2.82
CA ARG A 243 6.19 17.27 2.09
C ARG A 243 6.25 17.51 0.59
N ASP A 244 6.56 18.74 0.17
CA ASP A 244 6.83 19.06 -1.23
C ASP A 244 8.08 18.35 -1.76
N ARG A 245 9.12 18.19 -0.93
CA ARG A 245 10.34 17.44 -1.32
C ARG A 245 10.03 15.98 -1.63
N LEU A 246 9.11 15.31 -0.93
CA LEU A 246 8.78 13.90 -1.18
C LEU A 246 8.21 13.59 -2.58
N PHE A 247 7.92 14.62 -3.37
CA PHE A 247 7.51 14.50 -4.77
C PHE A 247 8.56 14.95 -5.78
N GLN A 248 9.67 15.50 -5.30
CA GLN A 248 10.83 15.84 -6.12
C GLN A 248 11.66 14.59 -6.36
N GLN A 249 12.13 14.41 -7.59
CA GLN A 249 12.93 13.25 -7.96
C GLN A 249 14.25 13.20 -7.16
N GLU A 250 14.83 14.36 -6.84
CA GLU A 250 16.04 14.50 -6.03
C GLU A 250 15.87 13.92 -4.63
N ALA A 251 14.72 14.14 -3.98
CA ALA A 251 14.48 13.62 -2.64
C ALA A 251 14.30 12.09 -2.64
N LEU A 252 13.71 11.52 -3.70
CA LEU A 252 13.58 10.08 -3.82
C LEU A 252 14.93 9.41 -4.03
N LEU A 253 15.80 10.03 -4.84
CA LEU A 253 17.19 9.61 -4.98
C LEU A 253 17.95 9.69 -3.65
N GLU A 254 17.77 10.76 -2.87
CA GLU A 254 18.34 10.91 -1.53
C GLU A 254 17.88 9.77 -0.60
N ILE A 255 16.58 9.43 -0.60
CA ILE A 255 16.05 8.31 0.18
C ILE A 255 16.68 6.98 -0.24
N ALA A 256 16.80 6.75 -1.54
CA ALA A 256 17.40 5.52 -2.08
C ALA A 256 18.89 5.40 -1.71
N GLU A 257 19.66 6.48 -1.87
CA GLU A 257 21.07 6.54 -1.47
C GLU A 257 21.23 6.35 0.05
N ASN A 258 20.45 7.09 0.85
CA ASN A 258 20.46 6.95 2.30
C ASN A 258 20.17 5.51 2.72
N TYR A 259 19.18 4.86 2.11
CA TYR A 259 18.89 3.46 2.37
C TYR A 259 20.06 2.54 2.00
N GLN A 260 20.70 2.76 0.84
CA GLN A 260 21.82 1.94 0.39
C GLN A 260 23.00 1.99 1.37
N PHE A 261 23.33 3.18 1.89
CA PHE A 261 24.50 3.40 2.75
C PHE A 261 24.19 3.35 4.26
N ALA A 262 22.92 3.37 4.66
CA ALA A 262 22.53 3.31 6.07
C ALA A 262 22.93 1.98 6.72
N GLN A 263 23.30 2.04 7.99
CA GLN A 263 23.57 0.86 8.80
C GLN A 263 22.29 0.05 9.02
N LEU A 264 22.44 -1.28 9.14
CA LEU A 264 21.33 -2.15 9.48
C LEU A 264 20.81 -1.80 10.88
N THR A 265 19.50 -1.58 10.99
CA THR A 265 18.85 -1.32 12.28
C THR A 265 18.65 -2.61 13.08
N PHE A 266 18.40 -3.72 12.38
CA PHE A 266 18.17 -5.04 12.96
C PHE A 266 19.30 -5.98 12.54
N ASP A 267 20.01 -6.52 13.53
CA ASP A 267 20.86 -7.69 13.36
C ASP A 267 20.01 -8.99 13.45
N SER A 268 20.63 -10.16 13.31
CA SER A 268 19.91 -11.45 13.40
C SER A 268 19.18 -11.62 14.74
N MET A 269 19.83 -11.22 15.84
CA MET A 269 19.28 -11.35 17.19
C MET A 269 18.06 -10.46 17.43
N LYS A 270 18.17 -9.18 17.09
CA LYS A 270 17.05 -8.21 17.15
C LYS A 270 15.92 -8.63 16.23
N THR A 271 16.24 -9.21 15.07
CA THR A 271 15.23 -9.75 14.15
C THR A 271 14.46 -10.88 14.81
N GLU A 272 15.14 -11.82 15.47
CA GLU A 272 14.49 -12.92 16.20
C GLU A 272 13.60 -12.41 17.35
N PHE A 273 14.10 -11.48 18.15
CA PHE A 273 13.28 -10.86 19.21
C PHE A 273 12.05 -10.16 18.66
N LEU A 274 12.21 -9.37 17.60
CA LEU A 274 11.09 -8.64 17.00
C LEU A 274 10.09 -9.59 16.34
N HIS A 275 10.55 -10.61 15.62
CA HIS A 275 9.71 -11.64 15.03
C HIS A 275 8.85 -12.32 16.11
N SER A 276 9.50 -12.84 17.16
CA SER A 276 8.81 -13.51 18.27
C SER A 276 7.83 -12.58 19.00
N TYR A 277 8.20 -11.31 19.22
CA TYR A 277 7.30 -10.32 19.79
C TYR A 277 6.05 -10.11 18.93
N LEU A 278 6.23 -9.86 17.62
CA LEU A 278 5.13 -9.61 16.70
C LEU A 278 4.22 -10.83 16.55
N THR A 279 4.80 -12.04 16.53
CA THR A 279 4.04 -13.30 16.51
C THR A 279 3.11 -13.39 17.72
N VAL A 280 3.60 -13.12 18.94
CA VAL A 280 2.75 -13.13 20.15
C VAL A 280 1.74 -12.00 20.17
N VAL A 281 2.11 -10.80 19.74
CA VAL A 281 1.19 -9.64 19.64
C VAL A 281 0.03 -9.94 18.70
N PHE A 282 0.30 -10.49 17.52
CA PHE A 282 -0.74 -10.85 16.55
C PHE A 282 -1.58 -12.03 17.05
N LEU A 283 -0.96 -13.02 17.70
CA LEU A 283 -1.70 -14.10 18.35
C LEU A 283 -2.66 -13.58 19.43
N ARG A 284 -2.25 -12.57 20.23
CA ARG A 284 -3.12 -11.91 21.20
C ARG A 284 -4.25 -11.13 20.54
N LEU A 285 -4.00 -10.47 19.41
CA LEU A 285 -5.05 -9.78 18.65
C LEU A 285 -6.10 -10.78 18.14
N GLN A 286 -5.63 -11.90 17.58
CA GLN A 286 -6.47 -13.00 17.13
C GLN A 286 -7.25 -13.62 18.30
N ALA A 287 -6.63 -13.81 19.46
CA ALA A 287 -7.27 -14.31 20.67
C ALA A 287 -8.50 -13.46 21.06
N ARG A 288 -8.41 -12.13 20.94
CA ARG A 288 -9.55 -11.24 21.20
C ARG A 288 -10.73 -11.48 20.26
N GLY A 289 -10.45 -11.70 18.97
CA GLY A 289 -11.47 -12.06 17.99
C GLY A 289 -12.07 -13.44 18.27
N PHE A 290 -11.20 -14.41 18.56
CA PHE A 290 -11.55 -15.79 18.90
C PHE A 290 -12.48 -15.87 20.12
N PHE A 291 -12.11 -15.25 21.25
CA PHE A 291 -12.92 -15.27 22.47
C PHE A 291 -14.26 -14.53 22.34
N ARG A 292 -14.38 -13.61 21.38
CA ARG A 292 -15.63 -12.94 21.03
C ARG A 292 -16.46 -13.71 19.99
N ASN A 293 -15.98 -14.88 19.56
CA ASN A 293 -16.52 -15.65 18.44
C ASN A 293 -16.75 -14.79 17.18
N ARG A 294 -15.79 -13.90 16.92
CA ARG A 294 -15.82 -12.96 15.81
C ARG A 294 -14.74 -13.33 14.81
N SER A 295 -15.17 -13.88 13.68
CA SER A 295 -14.38 -13.98 12.45
C SER A 295 -14.59 -12.71 11.64
N ASP A 296 -13.51 -12.07 11.18
CA ASP A 296 -13.62 -10.92 10.31
C ASP A 296 -13.30 -11.37 8.87
N GLN A 297 -14.31 -11.36 7.99
CA GLN A 297 -14.09 -11.50 6.55
C GLN A 297 -13.71 -10.14 5.96
N VAL A 298 -12.41 -9.99 5.64
CA VAL A 298 -11.80 -8.73 5.23
C VAL A 298 -11.35 -8.81 3.79
N ARG A 299 -11.74 -7.82 2.99
CA ARG A 299 -11.28 -7.62 1.62
C ARG A 299 -10.42 -6.36 1.56
N ILE A 300 -9.19 -6.51 1.08
CA ILE A 300 -8.36 -5.39 0.65
C ILE A 300 -8.64 -5.16 -0.84
N GLN A 301 -9.30 -4.06 -1.14
CA GLN A 301 -9.57 -3.61 -2.51
C GLN A 301 -8.52 -2.58 -2.91
N LEU A 302 -7.89 -2.79 -4.06
CA LEU A 302 -6.93 -1.88 -4.64
C LEU A 302 -7.55 -1.19 -5.86
N SER A 303 -7.29 0.10 -6.01
CA SER A 303 -7.69 0.87 -7.20
C SER A 303 -6.66 1.95 -7.52
N SER A 304 -6.44 2.23 -8.80
CA SER A 304 -5.66 3.41 -9.20
C SER A 304 -6.54 4.63 -9.18
N CYS A 305 -6.05 5.75 -8.62
CA CYS A 305 -6.77 7.02 -8.74
C CYS A 305 -6.53 7.70 -10.10
N ILE A 306 -5.67 7.13 -10.96
CA ILE A 306 -5.48 7.59 -12.34
C ILE A 306 -5.98 6.51 -13.30
N SER A 307 -7.00 6.84 -14.08
CA SER A 307 -7.64 5.93 -15.02
C SER A 307 -6.64 5.34 -16.03
N GLY A 308 -6.67 4.01 -16.17
CA GLY A 308 -5.84 3.28 -17.14
C GLY A 308 -4.38 3.07 -16.75
N LEU A 309 -3.93 3.57 -15.59
CA LEU A 309 -2.56 3.38 -15.08
C LEU A 309 -2.56 2.54 -13.79
N GLY A 310 -1.38 2.01 -13.42
CA GLY A 310 -1.16 1.39 -12.11
C GLY A 310 -1.42 -0.12 -12.03
N LYS A 311 -1.69 -0.81 -13.15
CA LYS A 311 -2.03 -2.24 -13.15
C LYS A 311 -0.91 -3.12 -12.57
N ASP A 312 0.33 -2.85 -12.94
CA ASP A 312 1.48 -3.62 -12.46
C ASP A 312 1.75 -3.34 -10.97
N GLN A 313 1.59 -2.08 -10.55
CA GLN A 313 1.71 -1.65 -9.16
C GLN A 313 0.61 -2.28 -8.28
N ILE A 314 -0.62 -2.39 -8.80
CA ILE A 314 -1.71 -3.12 -8.13
C ILE A 314 -1.34 -4.58 -7.96
N ASN A 315 -0.88 -5.25 -9.02
CA ASN A 315 -0.47 -6.65 -8.95
C ASN A 315 0.66 -6.87 -7.93
N TYR A 316 1.66 -5.98 -7.94
CA TYR A 316 2.75 -5.97 -6.98
C TYR A 316 2.23 -5.83 -5.54
N LEU A 317 1.29 -4.91 -5.26
CA LEU A 317 0.71 -4.77 -3.93
C LEU A 317 -0.10 -6.00 -3.52
N LEU A 318 -0.88 -6.60 -4.43
CA LEU A 318 -1.57 -7.86 -4.17
C LEU A 318 -0.58 -8.97 -3.78
N ASP A 319 0.57 -9.04 -4.44
CA ASP A 319 1.64 -9.99 -4.11
C ASP A 319 2.25 -9.71 -2.73
N ARG A 320 2.46 -8.43 -2.38
CA ARG A 320 2.99 -8.03 -1.06
C ARG A 320 2.00 -8.37 0.07
N TYR A 321 0.72 -8.02 -0.09
CA TYR A 321 -0.31 -8.37 0.89
C TYR A 321 -0.49 -9.89 0.98
N GLY A 322 -0.45 -10.62 -0.13
CA GLY A 322 -0.49 -12.08 -0.14
C GLY A 322 0.69 -12.70 0.61
N SER A 323 1.92 -12.22 0.34
CA SER A 323 3.13 -12.68 1.03
C SER A 323 3.08 -12.41 2.54
N MET A 324 2.52 -11.28 2.94
CA MET A 324 2.30 -10.96 4.36
C MET A 324 1.24 -11.86 5.00
N LEU A 325 0.12 -12.12 4.32
CA LEU A 325 -0.90 -13.04 4.84
C LEU A 325 -0.36 -14.48 4.95
N THR A 326 0.48 -14.92 4.01
CA THR A 326 1.22 -16.18 4.11
C THR A 326 2.16 -16.21 5.31
N ALA A 327 2.92 -15.12 5.55
CA ALA A 327 3.79 -14.97 6.73
C ALA A 327 2.99 -14.96 8.05
N LEU A 328 1.72 -14.54 8.00
CA LEU A 328 0.79 -14.66 9.12
C LEU A 328 0.07 -16.01 9.17
N GLU A 329 0.36 -16.97 8.30
CA GLU A 329 -0.34 -18.26 8.22
C GLU A 329 -1.87 -18.11 8.05
N ILE A 330 -2.32 -17.03 7.41
CA ILE A 330 -3.74 -16.76 7.17
C ILE A 330 -4.08 -17.16 5.73
N PRO A 331 -5.02 -18.10 5.51
CA PRO A 331 -5.45 -18.45 4.17
C PRO A 331 -6.20 -17.27 3.52
N PHE A 332 -5.98 -17.09 2.22
CA PHE A 332 -6.58 -15.99 1.47
C PHE A 332 -6.93 -16.40 0.04
N GLN A 333 -7.81 -15.62 -0.56
CA GLN A 333 -8.17 -15.66 -1.97
C GLN A 333 -7.77 -14.36 -2.64
N ARG A 334 -7.33 -14.44 -3.89
CA ARG A 334 -6.91 -13.26 -4.66
C ARG A 334 -7.59 -13.27 -6.01
N ALA A 335 -8.15 -12.12 -6.40
CA ALA A 335 -8.64 -11.88 -7.75
C ALA A 335 -7.87 -10.73 -8.40
N ALA A 336 -6.80 -11.05 -9.13
CA ALA A 336 -5.96 -10.04 -9.79
C ALA A 336 -6.71 -9.22 -10.85
N LYS A 337 -7.73 -9.80 -11.50
CA LYS A 337 -8.57 -9.08 -12.49
C LYS A 337 -9.49 -8.04 -11.85
N GLU A 338 -9.88 -8.28 -10.60
CA GLU A 338 -10.82 -7.46 -9.85
C GLU A 338 -10.09 -6.60 -8.80
N ASN A 339 -8.76 -6.67 -8.79
CA ASN A 339 -7.86 -5.89 -7.94
C ASN A 339 -8.10 -6.07 -6.43
N TRP A 340 -8.45 -7.26 -5.97
CA TRP A 340 -8.65 -7.51 -4.54
C TRP A 340 -7.99 -8.78 -4.02
N ILE A 341 -7.72 -8.78 -2.72
CA ILE A 341 -7.32 -9.94 -1.91
C ILE A 341 -8.24 -10.01 -0.69
N GLU A 342 -8.71 -11.21 -0.36
CA GLU A 342 -9.71 -11.45 0.67
C GLU A 342 -9.24 -12.57 1.59
N ALA A 343 -9.39 -12.36 2.89
CA ALA A 343 -9.00 -13.32 3.91
C ALA A 343 -10.02 -13.28 5.04
N GLU A 344 -10.13 -14.40 5.76
CA GLU A 344 -11.07 -14.54 6.85
C GLU A 344 -10.36 -15.11 8.08
N TYR A 345 -10.25 -14.29 9.12
CA TYR A 345 -9.61 -14.71 10.37
C TYR A 345 -10.01 -13.84 11.57
N HIS A 346 -9.72 -14.30 12.78
CA HIS A 346 -10.01 -13.56 14.01
C HIS A 346 -9.20 -12.26 14.11
N GLY A 347 -9.88 -11.14 14.37
CA GLY A 347 -9.23 -9.84 14.60
C GLY A 347 -8.55 -9.24 13.36
N LEU A 348 -8.79 -9.81 12.18
CA LEU A 348 -8.12 -9.43 10.94
C LEU A 348 -8.46 -8.00 10.50
N TYR A 349 -9.68 -7.52 10.78
CA TYR A 349 -10.05 -6.16 10.42
C TYR A 349 -9.26 -5.13 11.22
N ASP A 350 -9.12 -5.35 12.53
CA ASP A 350 -8.35 -4.45 13.40
C ASP A 350 -6.85 -4.46 13.06
N LEU A 351 -6.34 -5.59 12.55
CA LEU A 351 -4.98 -5.70 12.03
C LEU A 351 -4.76 -4.87 10.76
N LEU A 352 -5.69 -4.96 9.81
CA LEU A 352 -5.49 -4.41 8.46
C LEU A 352 -6.06 -3.01 8.27
N ARG A 353 -7.00 -2.54 9.11
CA ARG A 353 -7.64 -1.21 8.93
C ARG A 353 -6.66 -0.04 8.86
N GLY A 354 -5.47 -0.17 9.45
CA GLY A 354 -4.41 0.84 9.41
C GLY A 354 -3.81 1.05 8.03
N GLU A 355 -4.06 0.12 7.11
CA GLU A 355 -3.57 0.13 5.73
C GLU A 355 -4.48 0.91 4.77
N GLU A 356 -5.63 1.39 5.25
CA GLU A 356 -6.56 2.18 4.45
C GLU A 356 -5.97 3.57 4.14
N GLY A 357 -5.74 3.85 2.85
CA GLY A 357 -5.13 5.10 2.40
C GLY A 357 -4.55 5.01 0.99
N LEU A 358 -3.58 5.89 0.72
CA LEU A 358 -2.91 6.01 -0.57
C LEU A 358 -1.45 5.53 -0.49
N HIS A 359 -1.04 4.83 -1.54
CA HIS A 359 0.32 4.40 -1.80
C HIS A 359 0.79 5.09 -3.10
N LEU A 360 1.86 5.87 -3.03
CA LEU A 360 2.39 6.59 -4.20
C LEU A 360 3.50 5.78 -4.86
N PHE A 361 3.34 5.47 -6.13
CA PHE A 361 4.37 4.80 -6.94
C PHE A 361 5.02 5.79 -7.89
N TYR A 362 6.26 6.16 -7.61
CA TYR A 362 7.06 6.97 -8.51
C TYR A 362 7.66 6.10 -9.58
N LEU A 363 7.34 6.42 -10.83
CA LEU A 363 7.91 5.78 -12.01
C LEU A 363 8.94 6.72 -12.66
N SER A 364 9.91 6.14 -13.35
CA SER A 364 10.99 6.84 -14.02
C SER A 364 10.43 7.86 -15.01
N HIS A 365 10.73 9.14 -14.80
CA HIS A 365 10.33 10.27 -15.65
C HIS A 365 8.80 10.47 -15.80
N GLN A 366 8.01 10.03 -14.82
CA GLN A 366 6.55 10.22 -14.80
C GLN A 366 6.07 10.73 -13.45
N ASN A 367 4.88 11.35 -13.44
CA ASN A 367 4.19 11.67 -12.19
C ASN A 367 3.87 10.37 -11.42
N PRO A 368 3.88 10.40 -10.09
CA PRO A 368 3.59 9.21 -9.31
C PRO A 368 2.16 8.75 -9.54
N ILE A 369 1.97 7.42 -9.49
CA ILE A 369 0.67 6.78 -9.57
C ILE A 369 0.15 6.58 -8.14
N PRO A 370 -0.92 7.28 -7.73
CA PRO A 370 -1.58 7.07 -6.45
C PRO A 370 -2.48 5.84 -6.53
N LEU A 371 -2.09 4.77 -5.84
CA LEU A 371 -2.93 3.61 -5.61
C LEU A 371 -3.66 3.75 -4.27
N ARG A 372 -4.96 3.51 -4.29
CA ARG A 372 -5.81 3.46 -3.12
C ARG A 372 -5.92 2.03 -2.61
N VAL A 373 -5.81 1.90 -1.29
CA VAL A 373 -6.03 0.69 -0.53
C VAL A 373 -7.27 0.91 0.32
N GLU A 374 -8.31 0.10 0.10
CA GLU A 374 -9.55 0.11 0.87
C GLU A 374 -9.68 -1.21 1.63
N VAL A 375 -9.98 -1.14 2.92
CA VAL A 375 -10.11 -2.32 3.78
C VAL A 375 -11.58 -2.47 4.17
N LEU A 376 -12.24 -3.42 3.51
CA LEU A 376 -13.68 -3.63 3.58
C LEU A 376 -14.00 -4.83 4.47
N LEU A 377 -14.91 -4.64 5.43
CA LEU A 377 -15.48 -5.73 6.23
C LEU A 377 -16.82 -6.14 5.61
N LYS A 378 -16.94 -7.39 5.15
CA LYS A 378 -18.09 -7.84 4.34
C LYS A 378 -19.45 -7.68 5.04
N ASP A 379 -19.49 -7.85 6.36
CA ASP A 379 -20.72 -7.74 7.16
C ASP A 379 -21.13 -6.29 7.47
N LYS A 380 -20.29 -5.30 7.16
CA LYS A 380 -20.60 -3.88 7.38
C LYS A 380 -20.44 -3.10 6.09
N GLN A 381 -21.56 -2.83 5.42
CA GLN A 381 -21.62 -1.75 4.42
C GLN A 381 -21.52 -0.38 5.12
N ARG A 382 -20.32 -0.02 5.57
CA ARG A 382 -20.05 1.37 5.97
C ARG A 382 -19.82 2.17 4.69
N LYS A 383 -20.53 3.30 4.54
CA LYS A 383 -20.05 4.41 3.69
C LYS A 383 -18.75 4.92 4.31
N GLN A 384 -17.62 4.31 3.98
CA GLN A 384 -16.31 4.84 4.35
C GLN A 384 -16.09 6.11 3.55
N THR A 385 -15.71 7.19 4.24
CA THR A 385 -15.23 8.38 3.53
C THR A 385 -13.83 8.03 3.07
N PRO A 386 -13.54 8.10 1.77
CA PRO A 386 -12.25 7.67 1.26
C PRO A 386 -11.12 8.48 1.90
N SER A 387 -10.17 7.77 2.50
CA SER A 387 -8.95 8.36 3.04
C SER A 387 -8.02 8.73 1.90
N PHE A 388 -7.73 10.02 1.73
CA PHE A 388 -6.69 10.53 0.81
C PHE A 388 -5.34 10.69 1.52
N ARG A 389 -5.13 9.90 2.58
CA ARG A 389 -3.91 9.92 3.37
C ARG A 389 -2.86 9.00 2.73
N VAL A 390 -1.74 9.57 2.32
CA VAL A 390 -0.56 8.86 1.83
C VAL A 390 0.13 8.16 2.99
N LEU A 391 0.18 6.83 2.93
CA LEU A 391 0.81 5.98 3.93
C LEU A 391 2.22 5.57 3.51
N ARG A 392 2.42 5.30 2.21
CA ARG A 392 3.67 4.72 1.68
C ARG A 392 4.05 5.31 0.35
N ILE A 393 5.36 5.35 0.13
CA ILE A 393 6.01 5.76 -1.11
C ILE A 393 6.83 4.58 -1.64
N TYR A 394 6.69 4.32 -2.93
CA TYR A 394 7.41 3.31 -3.68
C TYR A 394 8.18 4.00 -4.79
N ASP A 395 9.48 3.75 -4.84
CA ASP A 395 10.35 4.20 -5.92
C ASP A 395 10.65 3.01 -6.83
N GLU A 396 10.19 3.08 -8.10
CA GLU A 396 10.19 1.99 -9.09
C GLU A 396 11.53 1.26 -9.20
N GLY A 397 12.64 1.92 -8.92
CA GLY A 397 13.98 1.35 -9.06
C GLY A 397 14.63 0.79 -7.79
N SER A 398 14.13 1.08 -6.58
CA SER A 398 14.99 0.91 -5.40
C SER A 398 14.27 0.61 -4.09
N THR A 399 13.36 1.48 -3.63
CA THR A 399 12.93 1.47 -2.23
C THR A 399 11.42 1.56 -2.00
N LEU A 400 11.00 1.05 -0.85
CA LEU A 400 9.70 1.25 -0.22
C LEU A 400 9.93 2.02 1.07
N SER A 401 9.19 3.10 1.28
CA SER A 401 9.24 3.93 2.49
C SER A 401 7.85 4.06 3.11
N ASP A 402 7.71 3.66 4.38
CA ASP A 402 6.48 3.85 5.15
C ASP A 402 6.56 5.15 5.96
N LEU A 403 5.61 6.06 5.72
CA LEU A 403 5.65 7.40 6.31
C LEU A 403 5.20 7.43 7.78
N ARG A 404 4.52 6.38 8.25
CA ARG A 404 4.12 6.25 9.65
C ARG A 404 5.32 5.79 10.48
N THR A 405 5.98 4.73 10.04
CA THR A 405 7.08 4.12 10.80
C THR A 405 8.44 4.76 10.52
N GLU A 406 8.56 5.52 9.42
CA GLU A 406 9.80 6.04 8.87
C GLU A 406 10.83 4.95 8.51
N LEU A 407 10.36 3.72 8.35
CA LEU A 407 11.17 2.61 7.90
C LEU A 407 11.17 2.55 6.37
N THR A 408 12.37 2.44 5.83
CA THR A 408 12.63 2.18 4.42
C THR A 408 13.21 0.78 4.24
N ASN A 409 12.82 0.12 3.15
CA ASN A 409 13.36 -1.16 2.71
C ASN A 409 13.58 -1.13 1.19
N ALA A 410 14.24 -2.14 0.65
CA ALA A 410 14.19 -2.42 -0.77
C ALA A 410 12.74 -2.69 -1.20
N ILE A 411 12.41 -2.39 -2.47
CA ILE A 411 11.06 -2.58 -3.00
C ILE A 411 10.58 -4.05 -2.88
N HIS A 412 11.47 -5.03 -2.89
CA HIS A 412 11.14 -6.42 -2.62
C HIS A 412 11.19 -6.75 -1.13
N ILE A 413 10.33 -6.10 -0.33
CA ILE A 413 10.14 -6.38 1.09
C ILE A 413 9.55 -7.78 1.31
N SER A 414 10.08 -8.54 2.28
CA SER A 414 9.55 -9.87 2.62
C SER A 414 8.23 -9.77 3.38
N GLY A 415 7.46 -10.88 3.45
CA GLY A 415 6.23 -10.92 4.25
C GLY A 415 6.50 -10.63 5.74
N GLU A 416 7.61 -11.16 6.27
CA GLU A 416 8.07 -10.93 7.65
C GLU A 416 8.43 -9.47 7.92
N GLU A 417 9.14 -8.81 7.00
CA GLU A 417 9.46 -7.39 7.12
C GLU A 417 8.19 -6.53 6.98
N PHE A 418 7.25 -6.93 6.11
CA PHE A 418 6.01 -6.19 5.90
C PHE A 418 5.09 -6.25 7.13
N ARG A 419 5.11 -7.34 7.90
CA ARG A 419 4.42 -7.47 9.20
C ARG A 419 4.80 -6.36 10.19
N VAL A 420 6.06 -5.90 10.18
CA VAL A 420 6.52 -4.78 11.01
C VAL A 420 5.78 -3.49 10.65
N LEU A 421 5.56 -3.24 9.35
CA LEU A 421 4.81 -2.08 8.88
C LEU A 421 3.31 -2.18 9.22
N ILE A 422 2.73 -3.38 9.15
CA ILE A 422 1.34 -3.65 9.57
C ILE A 422 1.17 -3.35 11.07
N TYR A 423 2.13 -3.75 11.90
CA TYR A 423 2.13 -3.43 13.34
C TYR A 423 2.17 -1.90 13.59
N GLY A 424 2.91 -1.16 12.77
CA GLY A 424 2.89 0.32 12.76
C GLY A 424 1.53 0.93 12.42
N GLY A 425 0.70 0.22 11.66
CA GLY A 425 -0.68 0.63 11.33
C GLY A 425 -1.70 0.48 12.46
N LEU A 426 -1.38 -0.25 13.53
CA LEU A 426 -2.26 -0.38 14.70
C LEU A 426 -2.40 0.97 15.43
N SER A 427 -3.50 1.18 16.15
CA SER A 427 -3.63 2.35 17.03
C SER A 427 -2.75 2.20 18.28
N ASN A 428 -2.24 3.31 18.83
CA ASN A 428 -1.42 3.31 20.05
C ASN A 428 -2.07 2.55 21.21
N ASP A 429 -3.36 2.76 21.46
CA ASP A 429 -4.09 2.05 22.52
C ASP A 429 -4.12 0.54 22.30
N LEU A 430 -4.26 0.13 21.02
CA LEU A 430 -4.30 -1.28 20.65
C LEU A 430 -2.91 -1.92 20.80
N ARG A 431 -1.84 -1.24 20.38
CA ARG A 431 -0.46 -1.71 20.61
C ARG A 431 -0.17 -1.90 22.10
N ARG A 432 -0.53 -0.92 22.93
CA ARG A 432 -0.33 -0.98 24.39
C ARG A 432 -1.12 -2.12 25.03
N GLU A 433 -2.35 -2.35 24.60
CA GLU A 433 -3.17 -3.45 25.11
C GLU A 433 -2.62 -4.83 24.72
N LEU A 434 -2.08 -4.97 23.51
CA LEU A 434 -1.53 -6.22 22.99
C LEU A 434 -0.12 -6.53 23.48
N ALA A 435 0.59 -5.54 24.04
CA ALA A 435 1.96 -5.70 24.51
C ALA A 435 2.04 -6.79 25.62
N PRO A 436 2.83 -7.87 25.41
CA PRO A 436 2.99 -9.01 26.33
C PRO A 436 3.66 -8.69 27.66
#